data_AF-A0A135TUY3-F1
#
_entry.id   AF-A0A135TUY3-F1
#
_cell.length_a   1.000
_cell.length_b   1.000
_cell.length_c   1.000
_cell.angle_alpha   90.00
_cell.angle_beta   90.00
_cell.angle_gamma   90.00
#
_symmetry.space_group_name_H-M   'P 1'
#
loop_
_entity.id
_entity.type
_entity.pdbx_description
1 polymer ?
#
loop_
_entity_poly.entity_id
_entity_poly.type
_entity_poly.pdbx_seq_one_letter_code
_entity_poly.pdbx_strand_id
1 'polypeptide(L)'
;MTSDVVSQASGTAENAWKSLVERSINEWNAPNGNMPDFAKGFLQSYKCLDDFLRSPRELPLFWFFQRREAVLSQKTFKKWGRNRLDDYVLLPALNNFVMRPECFFVSHFWTTSDDPDPSGDNLRLHQMELRIQSWSHIWVDWSCLPQHPRTEVEEAYFLRGLETMPGIIRNCGFMWFYPSFQP
;
A
#
# COMPACT_ATOMS: atom_id res chain seq x y z
N MET A 1 -35.08 9.38 7.98
CA MET A 1 -33.96 9.97 7.22
C MET A 1 -32.60 9.29 7.49
N THR A 2 -32.57 8.12 8.14
CA THR A 2 -31.34 7.39 8.49
C THR A 2 -31.03 6.21 7.57
N SER A 3 -31.97 5.80 6.71
CA SER A 3 -31.82 4.62 5.84
C SER A 3 -30.99 4.90 4.57
N ASP A 4 -31.15 6.08 3.97
CA ASP A 4 -30.51 6.40 2.68
C ASP A 4 -29.00 6.67 2.83
N VAL A 5 -28.60 7.28 3.95
CA VAL A 5 -27.18 7.60 4.21
C VAL A 5 -26.35 6.34 4.44
N VAL A 6 -26.90 5.33 5.12
CA VAL A 6 -26.21 4.05 5.38
C VAL A 6 -26.07 3.23 4.09
N SER A 7 -27.10 3.22 3.24
CA SER A 7 -27.07 2.52 1.96
C SER A 7 -26.07 3.15 0.98
N GLN A 8 -26.00 4.49 0.94
CA GLN A 8 -25.10 5.22 0.04
C GLN A 8 -23.62 5.13 0.47
N ALA A 9 -23.34 5.11 1.77
CA ALA A 9 -21.99 4.88 2.30
C ALA A 9 -21.51 3.44 2.02
N SER A 10 -22.39 2.45 2.15
CA SER A 10 -22.10 1.04 1.84
C SER A 10 -21.77 0.84 0.36
N GLY A 11 -22.58 1.42 -0.55
CA GLY A 11 -22.34 1.31 -1.99
C GLY A 11 -21.05 2.00 -2.45
N THR A 12 -20.67 3.12 -1.81
CA THR A 12 -19.43 3.84 -2.14
C THR A 12 -18.19 3.05 -1.72
N ALA A 13 -18.21 2.42 -0.55
CA ALA A 13 -17.11 1.60 -0.06
C ALA A 13 -16.92 0.30 -0.87
N GLU A 14 -18.01 -0.36 -1.26
CA GLU A 14 -17.97 -1.54 -2.13
C GLU A 14 -17.39 -1.20 -3.51
N ASN A 15 -17.80 -0.07 -4.09
CA ASN A 15 -17.25 0.43 -5.35
C ASN A 15 -15.75 0.76 -5.25
N ALA A 16 -15.31 1.37 -4.15
CA ALA A 16 -13.89 1.67 -3.93
C ALA A 16 -13.04 0.40 -3.80
N TRP A 17 -13.53 -0.62 -3.09
CA TRP A 17 -12.86 -1.92 -3.01
C TRP A 17 -12.76 -2.59 -4.38
N LYS A 18 -13.87 -2.66 -5.13
CA LYS A 18 -13.89 -3.26 -6.46
C LYS A 18 -12.90 -2.54 -7.41
N SER A 19 -12.88 -1.21 -7.37
CA SER A 19 -11.94 -0.41 -8.15
C SER A 19 -10.48 -0.70 -7.79
N LEU A 20 -10.17 -0.82 -6.49
CA LEU A 20 -8.84 -1.23 -6.03
C LEU A 20 -8.46 -2.60 -6.56
N VAL A 21 -9.34 -3.60 -6.48
CA VAL A 21 -9.08 -4.96 -6.96
C VAL A 21 -8.80 -4.98 -8.46
N GLU A 22 -9.68 -4.37 -9.26
CA GLU A 22 -9.54 -4.31 -10.72
C GLU A 22 -8.23 -3.62 -11.12
N ARG A 23 -7.94 -2.47 -10.52
CA ARG A 23 -6.70 -1.73 -10.77
C ARG A 23 -5.47 -2.54 -10.38
N SER A 24 -5.49 -3.21 -9.23
CA SER A 24 -4.38 -4.05 -8.77
C SER A 24 -4.05 -5.15 -9.77
N ILE A 25 -5.07 -5.89 -10.22
CA ILE A 25 -4.91 -6.99 -11.19
C ILE A 25 -4.34 -6.47 -12.52
N ASN A 26 -4.80 -5.31 -12.98
CA ASN A 26 -4.33 -4.71 -14.24
C ASN A 26 -2.88 -4.21 -14.17
N GLU A 27 -2.38 -3.90 -12.98
CA GLU A 27 -1.00 -3.43 -12.77
C GLU A 27 -0.01 -4.58 -12.49
N TRP A 28 -0.47 -5.83 -12.42
CA TRP A 28 0.44 -6.97 -12.28
C TRP A 28 1.15 -7.26 -13.61
N ASN A 29 2.45 -6.92 -13.68
CA ASN A 29 3.35 -7.34 -14.76
C ASN A 29 3.78 -8.82 -14.61
N ALA A 30 2.88 -9.68 -14.10
CA ALA A 30 3.24 -11.04 -13.74
C ALA A 30 3.39 -11.93 -15.00
N PRO A 31 4.41 -12.80 -15.07
CA PRO A 31 4.60 -13.70 -16.19
C PRO A 31 3.44 -14.70 -16.30
N ASN A 32 3.11 -15.12 -17.54
CA ASN A 32 2.07 -16.11 -17.83
C ASN A 32 2.20 -17.37 -16.96
N GLY A 33 1.09 -17.86 -16.38
CA GLY A 33 1.04 -19.11 -15.62
C GLY A 33 -0.09 -19.16 -14.58
N ASN A 34 -0.13 -20.24 -13.79
CA ASN A 34 -1.21 -20.52 -12.84
C ASN A 34 -1.19 -19.62 -11.58
N MET A 35 -0.03 -19.04 -11.24
CA MET A 35 0.14 -18.23 -10.03
C MET A 35 -0.63 -16.89 -10.10
N PRO A 36 -0.56 -16.13 -11.20
CA PRO A 36 -1.45 -14.99 -11.45
C PRO A 36 -2.93 -15.33 -11.34
N ASP A 37 -3.38 -16.44 -11.92
CA ASP A 37 -4.79 -16.84 -11.88
C ASP A 37 -5.25 -17.17 -10.46
N PHE A 38 -4.42 -17.85 -9.68
CA PHE A 38 -4.69 -18.10 -8.26
C PHE A 38 -4.77 -16.80 -7.46
N ALA A 39 -3.79 -15.90 -7.58
CA ALA A 39 -3.78 -14.63 -6.86
C ALA A 39 -4.97 -13.73 -7.26
N LYS A 40 -5.33 -13.74 -8.55
CA LYS A 40 -6.50 -13.04 -9.09
C LYS A 40 -7.79 -13.58 -8.48
N GLY A 41 -8.02 -14.89 -8.57
CA GLY A 41 -9.21 -15.53 -8.03
C GLY A 41 -9.34 -15.32 -6.53
N PHE A 42 -8.22 -15.37 -5.81
CA PHE A 42 -8.16 -15.06 -4.39
C PHE A 42 -8.60 -13.62 -4.09
N LEU A 43 -8.00 -12.63 -4.75
CA LEU A 43 -8.33 -11.23 -4.50
C LEU A 43 -9.79 -10.90 -4.87
N GLN A 44 -10.29 -11.47 -5.97
CA GLN A 44 -11.67 -11.30 -6.42
C GLN A 44 -12.72 -12.02 -5.54
N SER A 45 -12.30 -12.95 -4.67
CA SER A 45 -13.23 -13.67 -3.77
C SER A 45 -13.74 -12.80 -2.62
N TYR A 46 -13.04 -11.71 -2.29
CA TYR A 46 -13.41 -10.79 -1.23
C TYR A 46 -14.36 -9.70 -1.71
N LYS A 47 -15.41 -9.43 -0.94
CA LYS A 47 -16.46 -8.46 -1.29
C LYS A 47 -16.14 -7.03 -0.82
N CYS A 48 -15.33 -6.90 0.22
CA CYS A 48 -14.95 -5.61 0.78
C CYS A 48 -13.56 -5.65 1.41
N LEU A 49 -13.04 -4.46 1.74
CA LEU A 49 -11.74 -4.29 2.38
C LEU A 49 -11.64 -5.08 3.71
N ASP A 50 -12.66 -5.02 4.56
CA ASP A 50 -12.60 -5.68 5.87
C ASP A 50 -12.51 -7.20 5.76
N ASP A 51 -13.22 -7.81 4.79
CA ASP A 51 -13.14 -9.25 4.55
C ASP A 51 -11.75 -9.65 4.06
N PHE A 52 -11.14 -8.83 3.21
CA PHE A 52 -9.77 -9.03 2.73
C PHE A 52 -8.73 -8.89 3.86
N LEU A 53 -8.86 -7.87 4.72
CA LEU A 53 -7.95 -7.67 5.86
C LEU A 53 -8.05 -8.82 6.89
N ARG A 54 -9.22 -9.46 6.99
CA ARG A 54 -9.45 -10.68 7.80
C ARG A 54 -8.93 -11.98 7.16
N SER A 55 -8.24 -11.90 6.02
CA SER A 55 -7.77 -13.09 5.32
C SER A 55 -6.97 -14.03 6.26
N PRO A 56 -7.23 -15.36 6.21
CA PRO A 56 -6.49 -16.34 7.00
C PRO A 56 -4.97 -16.25 6.80
N ARG A 57 -4.21 -16.60 7.85
CA ARG A 57 -2.74 -16.49 7.85
C ARG A 57 -2.07 -17.47 6.88
N GLU A 58 -2.74 -18.57 6.58
CA GLU A 58 -2.30 -19.63 5.67
C GLU A 58 -2.34 -19.21 4.20
N LEU A 59 -3.04 -18.11 3.91
CA LEU A 59 -3.22 -17.59 2.57
C LEU A 59 -2.21 -16.45 2.29
N PRO A 60 -1.79 -16.26 1.02
CA PRO A 60 -0.84 -15.22 0.68
C PRO A 60 -1.31 -13.84 1.13
N LEU A 61 -0.41 -13.08 1.73
CA LEU A 61 -0.63 -11.67 2.00
C LEU A 61 -0.56 -10.88 0.69
N PHE A 62 -1.29 -9.79 0.60
CA PHE A 62 -1.13 -8.79 -0.46
C PHE A 62 -0.75 -7.49 0.21
N TRP A 63 0.32 -6.86 -0.28
CA TRP A 63 0.82 -5.61 0.24
C TRP A 63 0.17 -4.44 -0.48
N PHE A 64 -0.31 -3.44 0.27
CA PHE A 64 -0.61 -2.15 -0.32
C PHE A 64 0.68 -1.50 -0.79
N PHE A 65 0.68 -0.99 -2.02
CA PHE A 65 1.70 -0.10 -2.53
C PHE A 65 1.02 1.17 -3.03
N GLN A 66 1.65 2.32 -2.84
CA GLN A 66 1.21 3.56 -3.46
C GLN A 66 1.63 3.58 -4.93
N ARG A 67 0.73 4.07 -5.77
CA ARG A 67 0.97 4.28 -7.21
C ARG A 67 1.85 5.49 -7.45
N ARG A 68 2.62 5.46 -8.54
CA ARG A 68 3.49 6.58 -8.93
C ARG A 68 2.77 7.92 -8.97
N GLU A 69 1.61 7.98 -9.63
CA GLU A 69 0.86 9.23 -9.78
C GLU A 69 0.38 9.77 -8.43
N ALA A 70 -0.02 8.87 -7.53
CA ALA A 70 -0.42 9.24 -6.17
C ALA A 70 0.77 9.83 -5.41
N VAL A 71 1.93 9.18 -5.41
CA VAL A 71 3.12 9.68 -4.69
C VAL A 71 3.59 11.00 -5.25
N LEU A 72 3.65 11.17 -6.57
CA LEU A 72 4.16 12.40 -7.20
C LEU A 72 3.21 13.60 -7.06
N SER A 73 1.93 13.38 -6.80
CA SER A 73 0.94 14.45 -6.59
C SER A 73 0.77 14.86 -5.12
N GLN A 74 1.22 14.03 -4.18
CA GLN A 74 1.15 14.31 -2.74
C GLN A 74 2.09 15.45 -2.34
N LYS A 75 1.64 16.29 -1.40
CA LYS A 75 2.45 17.37 -0.80
C LYS A 75 3.22 16.93 0.45
N THR A 76 2.70 15.94 1.15
CA THR A 76 3.26 15.33 2.38
C THR A 76 2.99 13.83 2.32
N PHE A 77 3.78 13.02 3.04
CA PHE A 77 3.42 11.61 3.20
C PHE A 77 2.01 11.49 3.75
N LYS A 78 1.19 10.65 3.14
CA LYS A 78 -0.16 10.39 3.61
C LYS A 78 -0.16 9.10 4.38
N LYS A 79 -0.47 9.21 5.68
CA LYS A 79 -0.84 8.10 6.56
C LYS A 79 -1.74 7.10 5.82
N TRP A 80 -1.57 5.80 6.01
CA TRP A 80 -2.51 4.86 5.41
C TRP A 80 -3.97 5.20 5.76
N GLY A 81 -4.89 5.06 4.81
CA GLY A 81 -6.30 5.37 5.04
C GLY A 81 -7.24 4.55 4.18
N ARG A 82 -8.18 3.86 4.84
CA ARG A 82 -9.24 3.05 4.20
C ARG A 82 -10.17 3.82 3.26
N ASN A 83 -10.23 5.15 3.40
CA ASN A 83 -11.06 6.03 2.55
C ASN A 83 -10.29 6.58 1.34
N ARG A 84 -9.06 6.12 1.09
CA ARG A 84 -8.20 6.58 -0.02
C ARG A 84 -7.67 5.42 -0.85
N LEU A 85 -8.50 4.41 -1.10
CA LEU A 85 -8.07 3.21 -1.81
C LEU A 85 -7.52 3.51 -3.22
N ASP A 86 -7.91 4.63 -3.84
CA ASP A 86 -7.44 5.08 -5.15
C ASP A 86 -5.94 5.37 -5.23
N ASP A 87 -5.31 5.67 -4.09
CA ASP A 87 -3.86 5.90 -4.01
C ASP A 87 -3.06 4.59 -4.13
N TYR A 88 -3.74 3.45 -4.00
CA TYR A 88 -3.10 2.16 -3.82
C TYR A 88 -3.39 1.14 -4.93
N VAL A 89 -2.48 0.16 -4.98
CA VAL A 89 -2.69 -1.18 -5.53
C VAL A 89 -2.27 -2.24 -4.51
N LEU A 90 -2.75 -3.45 -4.73
CA LEU A 90 -2.41 -4.65 -3.97
C LEU A 90 -1.49 -5.54 -4.80
N LEU A 91 -0.27 -5.74 -4.33
CA LEU A 91 0.68 -6.68 -4.93
C LEU A 91 0.77 -7.94 -4.07
N PRO A 92 0.60 -9.15 -4.65
CA PRO A 92 0.78 -10.40 -3.92
C PRO A 92 2.18 -10.48 -3.32
N ALA A 93 2.29 -10.94 -2.07
CA ALA A 93 3.54 -11.27 -1.40
C ALA A 93 4.12 -12.60 -1.93
N LEU A 94 4.19 -12.74 -3.26
CA LEU A 94 4.60 -13.92 -4.00
C LEU A 94 5.72 -13.53 -4.98
N ASN A 95 6.48 -14.52 -5.43
CA ASN A 95 7.59 -14.30 -6.36
C ASN A 95 7.07 -13.67 -7.67
N ASN A 96 7.87 -12.77 -8.25
CA ASN A 96 7.63 -12.09 -9.53
C ASN A 96 6.47 -11.08 -9.58
N PHE A 97 5.79 -10.78 -8.47
CA PHE A 97 4.81 -9.68 -8.40
C PHE A 97 5.41 -8.38 -7.91
N VAL A 98 6.46 -8.47 -7.08
CA VAL A 98 7.23 -7.32 -6.59
C VAL A 98 8.65 -7.46 -7.09
N MET A 99 9.06 -6.54 -7.95
CA MET A 99 10.36 -6.57 -8.61
C MET A 99 11.11 -5.27 -8.36
N ARG A 100 12.42 -5.39 -8.07
CA ARG A 100 13.29 -4.26 -7.70
C ARG A 100 13.26 -3.07 -8.69
N PRO A 101 13.20 -3.26 -10.02
CA PRO A 101 13.15 -2.13 -10.95
C PRO A 101 11.82 -1.37 -10.93
N GLU A 102 10.74 -1.97 -10.43
CA GLU A 102 9.39 -1.40 -10.50
C GLU A 102 8.88 -0.92 -9.13
N CYS A 103 9.34 -1.57 -8.06
CA CYS A 103 8.87 -1.36 -6.70
C CYS A 103 10.01 -0.85 -5.81
N PHE A 104 9.78 0.26 -5.11
CA PHE A 104 10.71 0.80 -4.12
C PHE A 104 10.16 0.70 -2.70
N PHE A 105 10.96 0.18 -1.78
CA PHE A 105 10.80 0.36 -0.35
C PHE A 105 11.46 1.69 0.03
N VAL A 106 10.70 2.55 0.69
CA VAL A 106 11.17 3.86 1.13
C VAL A 106 11.22 3.90 2.65
N SER A 107 12.44 3.98 3.17
CA SER A 107 12.68 4.24 4.57
C SER A 107 12.74 5.75 4.80
N HIS A 108 12.06 6.22 5.85
CA HIS A 108 11.91 7.65 6.08
C HIS A 108 12.11 7.98 7.56
N PHE A 109 12.51 9.23 7.83
CA PHE A 109 12.73 9.72 9.19
C PHE A 109 11.43 10.27 9.79
N TRP A 110 11.19 9.97 11.06
CA TRP A 110 10.08 10.56 11.82
C TRP A 110 10.53 11.88 12.47
N THR A 111 9.95 12.99 12.02
CA THR A 111 10.24 14.33 12.56
C THR A 111 9.38 14.70 13.77
N THR A 112 8.21 14.06 13.93
CA THR A 112 7.33 14.21 15.10
C THR A 112 6.81 12.84 15.53
N SER A 113 6.10 12.75 16.66
CA SER A 113 5.47 11.50 17.11
C SER A 113 4.24 11.10 16.29
N ASP A 114 3.59 12.06 15.64
CA ASP A 114 2.23 11.89 15.11
C ASP A 114 2.21 11.83 13.57
N ASP A 115 3.12 12.57 12.93
CA ASP A 115 3.33 12.60 11.50
C ASP A 115 4.84 12.58 11.21
N PRO A 116 5.35 11.63 10.43
CA PRO A 116 6.77 11.56 10.17
C PRO A 116 7.31 12.76 9.37
N ASP A 117 6.49 13.40 8.54
CA ASP A 117 6.92 14.46 7.62
C ASP A 117 5.81 15.50 7.40
N PRO A 118 5.43 16.27 8.45
CA PRO A 118 4.30 17.19 8.38
C PRO A 118 4.53 18.34 7.39
N SER A 119 5.78 18.71 7.12
CA SER A 119 6.15 19.73 6.11
C SER A 119 6.27 19.14 4.70
N GLY A 120 6.42 17.83 4.55
CA GLY A 120 6.64 17.16 3.27
C GLY A 120 8.06 17.31 2.73
N ASP A 121 9.03 17.71 3.55
CA ASP A 121 10.41 17.94 3.11
C ASP A 121 11.06 16.63 2.67
N ASN A 122 10.90 15.56 3.45
CA ASN A 122 11.45 14.25 3.11
C ASN A 122 10.77 13.69 1.86
N LEU A 123 9.44 13.80 1.75
CA LEU A 123 8.72 13.39 0.55
C LEU A 123 9.25 14.12 -0.70
N ARG A 124 9.51 15.43 -0.64
CA ARG A 124 10.04 16.19 -1.78
C ARG A 124 11.41 15.69 -2.22
N LEU A 125 12.28 15.31 -1.29
CA LEU A 125 13.58 14.70 -1.61
C LEU A 125 13.38 13.37 -2.35
N HIS A 126 12.52 12.50 -1.83
CA HIS A 126 12.14 11.24 -2.49
C HIS A 126 11.56 11.47 -3.89
N GLN A 127 10.61 12.40 -4.04
CA GLN A 127 10.01 12.72 -5.33
C GLN A 127 11.04 13.23 -6.35
N MET A 128 12.00 14.05 -5.93
CA MET A 128 13.05 14.58 -6.81
C MET A 128 13.93 13.46 -7.36
N GLU A 129 14.39 12.57 -6.49
CA GLU A 129 15.23 11.43 -6.86
C GLU A 129 14.48 10.42 -7.75
N LEU A 130 13.23 10.14 -7.38
CA LEU A 130 12.40 9.16 -8.08
C LEU A 130 11.84 9.66 -9.41
N ARG A 131 11.68 10.98 -9.60
CA ARG A 131 11.02 11.53 -10.80
C ARG A 131 11.73 11.11 -12.09
N ILE A 132 13.05 11.00 -12.07
CA ILE A 132 13.86 10.63 -13.24
C ILE A 132 13.99 9.12 -13.45
N GLN A 133 13.65 8.32 -12.43
CA GLN A 133 13.78 6.87 -12.48
C GLN A 133 12.50 6.21 -13.02
N SER A 134 12.66 5.08 -13.72
CA SER A 134 11.55 4.20 -14.06
C SER A 134 11.15 3.38 -12.82
N TRP A 135 9.91 3.55 -12.36
CA TRP A 135 9.29 2.77 -11.27
C TRP A 135 7.78 2.98 -11.32
N SER A 136 7.03 2.07 -10.71
CA SER A 136 5.57 2.05 -10.73
C SER A 136 4.99 2.21 -9.33
N HIS A 137 5.63 1.60 -8.33
CA HIS A 137 5.06 1.43 -7.00
C HIS A 137 6.05 1.77 -5.89
N ILE A 138 5.55 2.37 -4.82
CA ILE A 138 6.32 2.63 -3.60
C ILE A 138 5.62 2.03 -2.40
N TRP A 139 6.44 1.44 -1.53
CA TRP A 139 6.03 1.01 -0.20
C TRP A 139 6.70 1.86 0.85
N VAL A 140 5.89 2.52 1.67
CA VAL A 140 6.30 3.22 2.89
C VAL A 140 5.44 2.68 4.01
N ASP A 141 6.01 2.19 5.10
CA ASP A 141 5.29 1.63 6.25
C ASP A 141 4.15 2.54 6.73
N TRP A 142 4.43 3.83 6.95
CA TRP A 142 3.44 4.83 7.37
C TRP A 142 2.26 4.99 6.39
N SER A 143 2.53 4.86 5.10
CA SER A 143 1.54 5.11 4.04
C SER A 143 0.85 3.84 3.56
N CYS A 144 1.45 2.66 3.74
CA CYS A 144 1.04 1.39 3.16
C CYS A 144 0.59 0.34 4.19
N LEU A 145 0.86 0.55 5.48
CA LEU A 145 0.29 -0.27 6.56
C LEU A 145 -0.71 0.56 7.38
N PRO A 146 -1.79 -0.06 7.90
CA PRO A 146 -2.71 0.64 8.78
C PRO A 146 -2.01 1.29 9.98
N GLN A 147 -2.41 2.52 10.30
CA GLN A 147 -1.80 3.32 11.37
C GLN A 147 -2.83 3.63 12.45
N HIS A 148 -2.41 3.91 13.68
CA HIS A 148 -3.34 4.16 14.78
C HIS A 148 -4.26 5.38 14.55
N PRO A 149 -5.53 5.36 15.00
CA PRO A 149 -6.22 4.23 15.60
C PRO A 149 -6.58 3.17 14.54
N ARG A 150 -6.36 1.90 14.87
CA ARG A 150 -6.68 0.75 14.02
C ARG A 150 -7.92 0.04 14.56
N THR A 151 -8.76 -0.42 13.66
CA THR A 151 -9.75 -1.47 13.94
C THR A 151 -9.05 -2.80 14.19
N GLU A 152 -9.77 -3.79 14.76
CA GLU A 152 -9.22 -5.12 15.01
C GLU A 152 -8.66 -5.80 13.75
N VAL A 153 -9.34 -5.63 12.60
CA VAL A 153 -8.92 -6.23 11.32
C VAL A 153 -7.71 -5.52 10.73
N GLU A 154 -7.62 -4.21 10.90
CA GLU A 154 -6.47 -3.40 10.50
C GLU A 154 -5.24 -3.72 11.37
N GLU A 155 -5.43 -3.97 12.67
CA GLU A 155 -4.37 -4.43 13.57
C GLU A 155 -3.83 -5.80 13.14
N ALA A 156 -4.73 -6.75 12.85
CA ALA A 156 -4.32 -8.08 12.38
C ALA A 156 -3.52 -8.01 11.08
N TYR A 157 -3.96 -7.19 10.12
CA TYR A 157 -3.23 -6.96 8.88
C TYR A 157 -1.90 -6.23 9.12
N PHE A 158 -1.88 -5.20 9.97
CA PHE A 158 -0.68 -4.45 10.31
C PHE A 158 0.43 -5.37 10.85
N LEU A 159 0.10 -6.25 11.81
CA LEU A 159 1.05 -7.19 12.40
C LEU A 159 1.58 -8.19 11.35
N ARG A 160 0.71 -8.75 10.50
CA ARG A 160 1.13 -9.60 9.37
C ARG A 160 2.02 -8.83 8.38
N GLY A 161 1.72 -7.56 8.12
CA GLY A 161 2.52 -6.68 7.30
C GLY A 161 3.95 -6.55 7.83
N LEU A 162 4.10 -6.29 9.14
CA LEU A 162 5.41 -6.22 9.79
C LEU A 162 6.18 -7.54 9.71
N GLU A 163 5.52 -8.67 9.97
CA GLU A 163 6.14 -10.00 9.87
C GLU A 163 6.69 -10.29 8.46
N THR A 164 6.05 -9.76 7.42
CA THR A 164 6.44 -9.97 6.01
C THR A 164 7.35 -8.88 5.45
N MET A 165 7.66 -7.83 6.23
CA MET A 165 8.49 -6.70 5.80
C MET A 165 9.88 -7.10 5.28
N PRO A 166 10.59 -8.12 5.82
CA PRO A 166 11.84 -8.60 5.22
C PRO A 166 11.68 -9.02 3.76
N GLY A 167 10.53 -9.58 3.39
CA GLY A 167 10.19 -9.92 2.01
C GLY A 167 10.05 -8.70 1.11
N ILE A 168 9.41 -7.64 1.62
CA ILE A 168 9.26 -6.35 0.91
C ILE A 168 10.64 -5.73 0.66
N ILE A 169 11.46 -5.60 1.70
CA ILE A 169 12.81 -5.03 1.62
C ILE A 169 13.70 -5.82 0.65
N ARG A 170 13.60 -7.16 0.68
CA ARG A 170 14.37 -8.02 -0.23
C ARG A 170 13.93 -7.88 -1.69
N ASN A 171 12.64 -7.71 -1.95
CA ASN A 171 12.09 -7.74 -3.30
C ASN A 171 12.02 -6.36 -3.97
N CYS A 172 12.11 -5.26 -3.21
CA CYS A 172 12.09 -3.89 -3.73
C CYS A 172 13.49 -3.30 -3.93
N GLY A 173 13.59 -2.26 -4.76
CA GLY A 173 14.64 -1.26 -4.65
C GLY A 173 14.56 -0.59 -3.28
N PHE A 174 15.67 -0.11 -2.73
CA PHE A 174 15.70 0.51 -1.40
C PHE A 174 16.11 1.97 -1.54
N MET A 175 15.32 2.87 -0.95
CA MET A 175 15.61 4.30 -0.91
C MET A 175 15.41 4.83 0.51
N TRP A 176 16.26 5.78 0.89
CA TRP A 176 16.22 6.41 2.18
C TRP A 176 16.71 7.85 2.08
N PHE A 177 16.12 8.72 2.87
CA PHE A 177 16.70 10.03 3.18
C PHE A 177 16.67 10.20 4.69
N TYR A 178 17.85 10.40 5.27
CA TYR A 178 18.01 10.74 6.67
C TYR A 178 18.69 12.10 6.74
N PRO A 179 18.21 13.03 7.58
CA PRO A 179 18.92 14.27 7.81
C PRO A 179 20.33 13.97 8.34
N SER A 180 21.27 14.87 8.06
CA SER A 180 22.59 14.78 8.67
C SER A 180 22.45 14.73 10.19
N PHE A 181 23.22 13.85 10.82
CA PHE A 181 23.29 13.78 12.28
C PHE A 181 23.58 15.16 12.87
N GLN A 182 22.76 15.59 13.82
CA GLN A 182 23.02 16.78 14.62
C GLN A 182 23.42 16.31 16.03
N PRO A 183 24.67 16.58 16.47
CA PRO A 183 25.19 16.17 17.78
C PRO A 183 24.52 16.87 18.96
#